data_AF-A0A930FFZ9-F1
#
_entry.id   AF-A0A930FFZ9-F1
#
_cell.length_a   1.000
_cell.length_b   1.000
_cell.length_c   1.000
_cell.angle_alpha   90.00
_cell.angle_beta   90.00
_cell.angle_gamma   90.00
#
_symmetry.space_group_name_H-M   'P 1'
#
loop_
_entity.id
_entity.type
_entity.pdbx_description
1 polymer ?
#
loop_
_entity_poly.entity_id
_entity_poly.type
_entity_poly.pdbx_seq_one_letter_code
_entity_poly.pdbx_strand_id
1 'polypeptide(L)'
;TLQEWCDQNNVTYIDYNLKPEELNINWLTDSRDGGDHLNYSGSVKFMNVLGKYLQENYELTDHRNDPAYTKWNEDYKSIFGGAQ
;
A
#
# COMPACT_ATOMS: atom_id res chain seq x y z
N THR A 1 12.01 -12.00 18.10
CA THR A 1 11.53 -11.90 16.70
C THR A 1 11.21 -10.44 16.40
N LEU A 2 10.91 -10.09 15.15
CA LEU A 2 10.47 -8.72 14.82
C LEU A 2 9.20 -8.34 15.60
N GLN A 3 8.24 -9.28 15.69
CA GLN A 3 7.02 -9.12 16.50
C GLN A 3 7.32 -8.78 17.97
N GLU A 4 8.17 -9.55 18.64
CA GLU A 4 8.52 -9.30 20.06
C GLU A 4 9.13 -7.91 20.26
N TRP A 5 9.97 -7.44 19.34
CA TRP A 5 10.54 -6.10 19.41
C TRP A 5 9.46 -5.03 19.23
N CYS A 6 8.55 -5.21 18.28
CA CYS A 6 7.43 -4.31 18.04
C CYS A 6 6.51 -4.21 19.27
N ASP A 7 6.18 -5.35 19.89
CA ASP A 7 5.36 -5.42 21.10
C ASP A 7 6.02 -4.66 22.27
N GLN A 8 7.33 -4.86 22.47
CA GLN A 8 8.10 -4.16 23.50
C GLN A 8 8.16 -2.64 23.31
N ASN A 9 8.03 -2.16 22.06
CA ASN A 9 8.15 -0.75 21.69
C ASN A 9 6.79 -0.10 21.37
N ASN A 10 5.67 -0.80 21.61
CA ASN A 10 4.32 -0.34 21.26
C ASN A 10 4.19 0.09 19.79
N VAL A 11 4.82 -0.66 18.90
CA VAL A 11 4.72 -0.47 17.45
C VAL A 11 3.76 -1.51 16.88
N THR A 12 2.68 -1.06 16.24
CA THR A 12 1.80 -1.97 15.52
C THR A 12 2.55 -2.61 14.35
N TYR A 13 2.67 -3.93 14.35
CA TYR A 13 3.27 -4.72 13.29
C TYR A 13 2.25 -5.66 12.67
N ILE A 14 2.21 -5.71 11.34
CA ILE A 14 1.31 -6.57 10.58
C ILE A 14 2.14 -7.32 9.56
N ASP A 15 2.26 -8.62 9.75
CA ASP A 15 2.87 -9.50 8.76
C ASP A 15 1.80 -10.03 7.80
N TYR A 16 1.72 -9.43 6.63
CA TYR A 16 0.77 -9.86 5.60
C TYR A 16 1.14 -11.20 4.93
N ASN A 17 2.37 -11.72 5.13
CA ASN A 17 2.70 -13.07 4.68
C ASN A 17 1.90 -14.14 5.44
N LEU A 18 1.43 -13.82 6.65
CA LEU A 18 0.56 -14.68 7.46
C LEU A 18 -0.93 -14.49 7.13
N LYS A 19 -1.27 -13.65 6.14
CA LYS A 19 -2.64 -13.32 5.74
C LYS A 19 -2.88 -13.58 4.24
N PRO A 20 -2.60 -14.79 3.74
CA PRO A 20 -2.66 -15.08 2.30
C PRO A 20 -4.07 -14.91 1.72
N GLU A 21 -5.12 -15.17 2.50
CA GLU A 21 -6.51 -15.01 2.08
C GLU A 21 -6.92 -13.54 1.91
N GLU A 22 -6.34 -12.63 2.70
CA GLU A 22 -6.65 -11.19 2.63
C GLU A 22 -6.02 -10.56 1.37
N LEU A 23 -4.79 -10.96 1.02
CA LEU A 23 -4.08 -10.41 -0.13
C LEU A 23 -4.40 -11.12 -1.45
N ASN A 24 -4.65 -12.43 -1.40
CA ASN A 24 -4.88 -13.28 -2.58
C ASN A 24 -3.79 -13.11 -3.66
N ILE A 25 -2.51 -13.15 -3.24
CA ILE A 25 -1.35 -13.07 -4.13
C ILE A 25 -1.14 -14.41 -4.85
N ASN A 26 -1.06 -14.35 -6.17
CA ASN A 26 -0.56 -15.46 -6.98
C ASN A 26 0.92 -15.24 -7.26
N TRP A 27 1.79 -15.96 -6.55
CA TRP A 27 3.24 -15.79 -6.65
C TRP A 27 3.83 -16.00 -8.05
N LEU A 28 3.12 -16.70 -8.95
CA LEU A 28 3.56 -16.87 -10.35
C LEU A 28 3.27 -15.65 -11.24
N THR A 29 2.25 -14.85 -10.91
CA THR A 29 1.79 -13.74 -11.77
C THR A 29 1.92 -12.38 -11.10
N ASP A 30 2.03 -12.33 -9.78
CA ASP A 30 2.00 -11.10 -8.98
C ASP A 30 3.36 -10.75 -8.37
N SER A 31 4.40 -11.56 -8.64
CA SER A 31 5.79 -11.26 -8.28
C SER A 31 6.62 -10.87 -9.50
N ARG A 32 7.70 -10.12 -9.28
CA ARG A 32 8.66 -9.75 -10.32
C ARG A 32 9.78 -10.79 -10.47
N ASP A 33 10.15 -11.43 -9.37
CA ASP A 33 11.35 -12.24 -9.21
C ASP A 33 11.09 -13.57 -8.49
N GLY A 34 9.86 -14.08 -8.57
CA GLY A 34 9.52 -15.41 -8.07
C GLY A 34 9.11 -15.46 -6.60
N GLY A 35 8.90 -14.31 -5.95
CA GLY A 35 8.28 -14.24 -4.62
C GLY A 35 8.86 -13.17 -3.70
N ASP A 36 10.04 -12.62 -4.02
CA ASP A 36 10.71 -11.66 -3.14
C ASP A 36 10.08 -10.26 -3.24
N HIS A 37 9.76 -9.82 -4.46
CA HIS A 37 9.14 -8.52 -4.71
C HIS A 37 7.85 -8.66 -5.53
N LEU A 38 6.81 -7.97 -5.07
CA LEU A 38 5.57 -7.83 -5.84
C LEU A 38 5.84 -7.04 -7.13
N ASN A 39 5.22 -7.47 -8.22
CA ASN A 39 5.14 -6.65 -9.43
C ASN A 39 3.93 -5.69 -9.33
N TYR A 40 3.60 -5.02 -10.42
CA TYR A 40 2.46 -4.08 -10.44
C TYR A 40 1.13 -4.73 -10.02
N SER A 41 0.81 -5.92 -10.54
CA SER A 41 -0.44 -6.64 -10.22
C SER A 41 -0.52 -6.97 -8.72
N GLY A 42 0.55 -7.54 -8.16
CA GLY A 42 0.64 -7.85 -6.74
C GLY A 42 0.56 -6.59 -5.86
N SER A 43 1.22 -5.51 -6.30
CA SER A 43 1.23 -4.24 -5.58
C SER A 43 -0.17 -3.63 -5.52
N VAL A 44 -0.97 -3.68 -6.59
CA VAL A 44 -2.36 -3.21 -6.55
C VAL A 44 -3.19 -3.98 -5.54
N LYS A 45 -3.05 -5.32 -5.48
CA LYS A 45 -3.76 -6.15 -4.49
C LYS A 45 -3.37 -5.76 -3.06
N PHE A 46 -2.07 -5.64 -2.79
CA PHE A 46 -1.57 -5.23 -1.49
C PHE A 46 -2.03 -3.82 -1.10
N MET A 47 -1.94 -2.85 -2.01
CA MET A 47 -2.33 -1.47 -1.74
C MET A 47 -3.82 -1.32 -1.42
N ASN A 48 -4.69 -2.15 -2.00
CA ASN A 48 -6.12 -2.15 -1.63
C ASN A 48 -6.34 -2.57 -0.18
N VAL A 49 -5.65 -3.62 0.27
CA VAL A 49 -5.74 -4.10 1.66
C VAL A 49 -5.13 -3.10 2.62
N LEU A 50 -3.94 -2.56 2.30
CA LEU A 50 -3.29 -1.54 3.10
C LEU A 50 -4.14 -0.26 3.20
N GLY A 51 -4.72 0.18 2.08
CA GLY A 51 -5.58 1.37 2.04
C GLY A 51 -6.81 1.19 2.93
N LYS A 52 -7.47 0.03 2.87
CA LYS A 52 -8.59 -0.31 3.76
C LYS A 52 -8.15 -0.31 5.23
N TYR A 53 -7.04 -0.97 5.56
CA TYR A 53 -6.50 -0.99 6.92
C TYR A 53 -6.25 0.44 7.44
N LEU A 54 -5.64 1.31 6.63
CA LEU A 54 -5.37 2.68 7.02
C LEU A 54 -6.66 3.47 7.29
N GLN A 55 -7.68 3.32 6.45
CA GLN A 55 -8.99 3.98 6.63
C GLN A 55 -9.73 3.49 7.87
N GLU A 56 -9.63 2.20 8.21
CA GLU A 56 -10.31 1.61 9.36
C GLU A 56 -9.63 1.92 10.69
N ASN A 57 -8.32 2.18 10.69
CA ASN A 57 -7.53 2.31 11.91
C ASN A 57 -7.03 3.74 12.18
N TYR A 58 -7.14 4.65 11.21
CA TYR A 58 -6.64 6.02 11.34
C TYR A 58 -7.58 7.04 10.69
N GLU A 59 -7.70 8.20 11.31
CA GLU A 59 -8.39 9.36 10.73
C GLU A 59 -7.42 10.14 9.84
N LEU A 60 -7.35 9.75 8.56
CA LEU A 60 -6.51 10.42 7.57
C LEU A 60 -7.26 11.58 6.91
N THR A 61 -6.64 12.75 6.87
CA THR A 61 -7.19 13.92 6.16
C THR A 61 -7.08 13.71 4.65
N ASP A 62 -8.16 13.97 3.92
CA ASP A 62 -8.17 13.91 2.45
C ASP A 62 -7.60 15.20 1.85
N HIS A 63 -6.40 15.11 1.26
CA HIS A 63 -5.70 16.24 0.64
C HIS A 63 -5.82 16.30 -0.89
N ARG A 64 -6.66 15.49 -1.53
CA ARG A 64 -6.72 15.43 -3.01
C ARG A 64 -7.02 16.77 -3.68
N ASN A 65 -7.81 17.62 -3.02
CA ASN A 65 -8.20 18.95 -3.48
C ASN A 65 -7.54 20.09 -2.66
N ASP A 66 -6.54 19.78 -1.85
CA ASP A 66 -5.86 20.76 -1.02
C ASP A 66 -4.92 21.63 -1.88
N PRO A 67 -5.08 22.96 -1.90
CA PRO A 67 -4.24 23.87 -2.66
C PRO A 67 -2.74 23.75 -2.35
N ALA A 68 -2.36 23.31 -1.14
CA ALA A 68 -0.97 23.11 -0.77
C ALA A 68 -0.30 21.96 -1.53
N TYR A 69 -1.09 21.06 -2.13
CA TYR A 69 -0.62 19.85 -2.80
C TYR A 69 -0.91 19.84 -4.31
N THR A 70 -1.25 20.98 -4.91
CA THR A 70 -1.56 21.11 -6.36
C THR A 70 -0.46 20.54 -7.25
N LYS A 71 0.79 20.63 -6.81
CA LYS A 71 1.97 20.13 -7.53
C LYS A 71 1.86 18.64 -7.86
N TRP A 72 1.24 17.83 -7.00
CA TRP A 72 1.00 16.41 -7.27
C TRP A 72 0.16 16.19 -8.52
N ASN A 73 -0.92 16.95 -8.66
CA ASN A 73 -1.84 16.85 -9.80
C ASN A 73 -1.19 17.37 -11.09
N GLU A 74 -0.38 18.43 -11.00
CA GLU A 74 0.41 18.94 -12.13
C GLU A 74 1.42 17.90 -12.64
N ASP A 75 2.17 17.28 -11.72
CA ASP A 75 3.17 16.28 -12.06
C ASP A 75 2.50 15.03 -12.65
N TYR A 76 1.40 14.58 -12.05
CA TYR A 76 0.59 13.48 -12.58
C TYR A 76 0.12 13.78 -14.02
N LYS A 77 -0.41 14.98 -14.27
CA LYS A 77 -0.83 15.40 -15.61
C LYS A 77 0.33 15.46 -16.59
N SER A 78 1.50 15.94 -16.16
CA SER A 78 2.69 16.04 -17.00
C SER A 78 3.23 14.66 -17.40
N ILE A 79 3.18 13.68 -16.51
CA ILE A 79 3.74 12.34 -16.74
C ILE A 79 2.75 11.45 -17.50
N PHE A 80 1.46 11.52 -17.16
CA PHE A 80 0.44 10.58 -17.64
C PHE A 80 -0.62 11.21 -18.55
N GLY A 81 -0.45 12.46 -18.96
CA GLY A 81 -1.35 13.15 -19.91
C GLY A 81 -2.66 13.66 -19.30
N GLY A 82 -2.90 13.41 -18.01
CA GLY A 82 -4.08 13.88 -17.29
C GLY A 82 -5.37 13.20 -17.77
N ALA A 83 -5.71 12.08 -17.16
CA ALA A 83 -7.08 11.66 -17.00
C ALA A 83 -7.21 11.00 -15.63
N GLN A 84 -8.18 11.48 -14.84
CA GLN A 84 -8.73 10.73 -13.72
C GLN A 84 -9.95 9.99 -14.24
#